data_AF-Q6J995-F1
#
_entry.id   AF-Q6J995-F1
#
_cell.length_a   1.000
_cell.length_b   1.000
_cell.length_c   1.000
_cell.angle_alpha   90.00
_cell.angle_beta   90.00
_cell.angle_gamma   90.00
#
_symmetry.space_group_name_H-M   'P 1'
#
loop_
_entity.id
_entity.type
_entity.pdbx_description
1 polymer ?
#
loop_
_entity_poly.entity_id
_entity_poly.type
_entity_poly.pdbx_seq_one_letter_code
_entity_poly.pdbx_strand_id
1 'polypeptide(L)' 'GNNILVICDAYTPAGEPIPTNKRHKAAQIFSDPKVVSQVPWFGIEQEYTLLQQNVKWPFRLACWRLPRTSGPYYCG' A
#
# COMPACT_ATOMS: atom_id res chain seq x y z
N GLY A 1 16.25 23.48 4.74
CA GLY A 1 15.99 22.51 5.83
C GLY A 1 16.23 21.11 5.29
N ASN A 2 16.65 20.17 6.14
CA ASN A 2 17.19 18.87 5.74
C ASN A 2 16.33 17.69 6.25
N ASN A 3 15.01 17.86 6.25
CA ASN A 3 14.10 16.84 6.77
C ASN A 3 14.02 15.63 5.82
N ILE A 4 13.90 14.42 6.37
CA ILE A 4 13.80 13.17 5.62
C ILE A 4 12.65 12.28 6.15
N LEU A 5 12.18 11.37 5.30
CA LEU A 5 11.27 10.27 5.68
C LEU A 5 12.06 8.95 5.72
N VAL A 6 11.82 8.12 6.74
CA VAL A 6 12.48 6.81 6.91
C VAL A 6 11.40 5.73 6.98
N ILE A 7 11.42 4.79 6.03
CA ILE A 7 10.56 3.59 6.05
C ILE A 7 11.32 2.48 6.77
N CYS A 8 10.75 1.96 7.86
CA CYS A 8 11.41 0.99 8.73
C CYS A 8 10.74 -0.38 8.70
N ASP A 9 11.54 -1.39 9.01
CA ASP A 9 11.07 -2.72 9.38
C ASP A 9 10.88 -2.84 10.90
N ALA A 10 10.16 -3.88 11.34
CA ALA A 10 9.86 -4.11 12.73
C ALA A 10 10.40 -5.47 13.22
N TYR A 11 11.04 -5.45 14.40
CA TYR A 11 11.70 -6.59 15.03
C TYR A 11 11.41 -6.60 16.53
N THR A 12 11.49 -7.77 17.14
CA THR A 12 11.50 -7.92 18.60
C THR A 12 12.82 -7.38 19.17
N PRO A 13 12.90 -7.10 20.49
CA PRO A 13 14.17 -6.70 21.12
C PRO A 13 15.29 -7.73 20.97
N ALA A 14 14.96 -9.00 20.74
CA ALA A 14 15.92 -10.07 20.48
C ALA A 14 16.48 -10.07 19.04
N GLY A 15 16.00 -9.18 18.17
CA GLY A 15 16.41 -9.09 16.76
C GLY A 15 15.60 -9.96 15.80
N GLU A 16 14.58 -10.67 16.28
CA GLU A 16 13.72 -11.51 15.45
C GLU A 16 12.64 -10.68 14.74
N PRO A 17 12.36 -10.89 13.44
CA PRO A 17 11.31 -10.17 12.73
C PRO A 17 9.94 -10.46 13.35
N ILE A 18 9.14 -9.42 13.62
CA ILE A 18 7.78 -9.65 14.16
C ILE A 18 6.88 -10.33 13.12
N PRO A 19 5.80 -11.04 13.50
CA PRO A 19 4.97 -11.80 12.56
C PRO A 19 4.36 -10.98 11.39
N THR A 20 4.17 -9.68 11.60
CA THR A 20 3.65 -8.74 10.57
C THR A 20 4.74 -8.10 9.71
N ASN A 21 6.03 -8.31 10.00
CA ASN A 21 7.13 -7.87 9.14
C ASN A 21 7.24 -8.77 7.91
N LYS A 22 6.60 -8.36 6.80
CA LYS A 22 6.64 -9.09 5.53
C LYS A 22 7.86 -8.73 4.67
N ARG A 23 8.49 -7.58 4.92
CA ARG A 23 9.66 -7.13 4.17
C ARG A 23 10.88 -8.01 4.43
N HIS A 24 11.08 -8.50 5.66
CA HIS A 24 12.20 -9.39 5.98
C HIS A 24 12.24 -10.63 5.06
N LYS A 25 11.09 -11.27 4.84
CA LYS A 25 11.00 -12.45 3.95
C LYS A 25 11.18 -12.08 2.48
N ALA A 26 10.58 -10.97 2.05
CA ALA A 26 10.77 -10.46 0.68
C ALA A 26 12.25 -10.16 0.39
N ALA A 27 12.96 -9.55 1.35
CA ALA A 27 14.39 -9.26 1.22
C ALA A 27 15.23 -10.53 1.05
N GLN A 28 14.91 -11.62 1.75
CA GLN A 28 15.58 -12.92 1.54
C GLN A 28 15.43 -13.43 0.10
N ILE A 29 14.23 -13.31 -0.47
CA ILE A 29 13.95 -13.75 -1.86
C ILE A 29 14.68 -12.85 -2.86
N PHE A 30 14.58 -11.53 -2.71
CA PHE A 30 15.19 -10.58 -3.65
C PHE A 30 16.71 -10.46 -3.50
N SER A 31 17.30 -11.01 -2.44
CA SER A 31 18.74 -11.14 -2.29
C SER A 31 19.29 -12.46 -2.83
N ASP A 32 18.44 -13.42 -3.21
CA ASP A 32 18.89 -14.67 -3.83
C ASP A 32 19.57 -14.37 -5.18
N PRO A 33 20.81 -14.83 -5.43
CA PRO A 33 21.51 -14.58 -6.70
C PRO A 33 20.71 -14.98 -7.95
N LYS A 34 19.90 -16.03 -7.85
CA LYS A 34 19.02 -16.49 -8.94
C LYS A 34 17.95 -15.45 -9.26
N VAL A 35 17.45 -14.71 -8.28
CA VAL A 35 16.46 -13.65 -8.47
C VAL A 35 17.14 -12.34 -8.87
N VAL A 36 18.26 -11.98 -8.23
CA VAL A 36 19.03 -10.77 -8.55
C VAL A 36 19.43 -10.75 -10.03
N SER A 37 19.89 -11.88 -10.57
CA SER A 37 20.28 -12.00 -11.99
C SER A 37 19.12 -11.79 -12.99
N GLN A 38 17.87 -11.92 -12.56
CA GLN A 38 16.69 -11.71 -13.43
C GLN A 38 16.23 -10.27 -13.48
N VAL A 39 16.71 -9.40 -12.57
CA VAL A 39 16.34 -7.98 -12.48
C VAL A 39 14.81 -7.81 -12.56
N PRO A 40 14.03 -8.39 -11.63
CA PRO A 40 12.57 -8.40 -11.73
C PRO A 40 11.98 -7.00 -11.60
N TRP A 41 10.99 -6.69 -12.45
CA TRP A 41 10.25 -5.43 -12.45
C TRP A 41 8.80 -5.65 -12.04
N PHE A 42 8.24 -4.68 -11.31
CA PHE A 42 6.87 -4.74 -10.79
C PHE A 42 6.12 -3.45 -11.13
N GLY A 43 4.93 -3.59 -11.72
CA GLY A 43 3.93 -2.53 -11.78
C GLY A 43 2.88 -2.78 -10.69
N ILE A 44 2.55 -1.74 -9.91
CA ILE A 44 1.55 -1.82 -8.84
C ILE A 44 0.46 -0.79 -9.11
N GLU A 45 -0.77 -1.26 -9.26
CA GLU A 45 -1.97 -0.43 -9.44
C GLU A 45 -2.72 -0.36 -8.11
N GLN A 46 -2.51 0.74 -7.37
CA GLN A 46 -3.17 0.96 -6.08
C GLN A 46 -4.44 1.78 -6.25
N GLU A 47 -5.59 1.10 -6.26
CA GLU A 47 -6.89 1.77 -6.13
C GLU A 47 -7.19 2.11 -4.67
N TYR A 48 -7.89 3.22 -4.44
CA TYR A 48 -8.39 3.60 -3.11
C TYR A 48 -9.68 4.45 -3.24
N THR A 49 -10.55 4.36 -2.23
CA THR A 49 -11.79 5.14 -2.17
C THR A 49 -11.72 6.14 -1.03
N LEU A 50 -11.93 7.42 -1.33
CA LEU A 50 -12.06 8.44 -0.29
C LEU A 50 -13.41 8.29 0.42
N LEU A 51 -13.38 8.25 1.76
CA LEU A 51 -14.57 8.20 2.60
C LEU A 51 -14.69 9.47 3.46
N GLN A 52 -15.93 9.82 3.79
CA GLN A 52 -16.23 10.84 4.79
C GLN A 52 -15.82 10.34 6.18
N GLN A 53 -15.12 11.20 6.93
CA GLN A 53 -14.48 10.87 8.21
C GLN A 53 -15.44 10.22 9.23
N ASN A 54 -16.66 10.74 9.37
CA ASN A 54 -17.56 10.35 10.47
C ASN A 54 -18.54 9.23 10.10
N VAL A 55 -18.85 9.07 8.82
CA VAL A 55 -19.96 8.21 8.38
C VAL A 55 -19.50 7.01 7.53
N LYS A 56 -18.19 6.90 7.25
CA LYS A 56 -17.60 5.82 6.43
C LYS A 56 -18.30 5.62 5.07
N TRP A 57 -18.80 6.71 4.50
CA TRP A 57 -19.51 6.75 3.22
C TRP A 57 -18.63 7.43 2.16
N PRO A 58 -18.70 7.08 0.85
CA PRO A 58 -17.87 7.71 -0.16
C PRO A 58 -17.95 9.23 -0.14
N PHE A 59 -16.78 9.86 -0.25
CA PHE A 59 -16.65 11.30 -0.27
C PHE A 59 -17.44 11.87 -1.47
N ARG A 60 -18.14 13.00 -1.27
CA ARG A 60 -19.06 13.64 -2.23
C ARG A 60 -20.38 12.93 -2.52
N LEU A 61 -20.62 11.71 -2.02
CA LEU A 61 -21.95 11.11 -2.04
C LEU A 61 -22.76 11.52 -0.81
N ALA A 62 -24.04 11.84 -1.01
CA ALA A 62 -24.97 11.95 0.11
C ALA A 62 -25.08 10.59 0.80
N CYS A 63 -25.07 10.61 2.14
CA CYS A 63 -25.09 9.38 2.95
C CYS A 63 -26.30 8.52 2.56
N TRP A 64 -26.07 7.21 2.42
CA TRP A 64 -27.08 6.21 2.05
C TRP A 64 -27.69 6.36 0.64
N ARG A 65 -27.10 7.19 -0.24
CA ARG A 65 -27.52 7.29 -1.65
C ARG A 65 -26.48 6.66 -2.57
N LEU A 66 -26.96 5.93 -3.57
CA LEU A 66 -26.11 5.38 -4.64
C LEU A 66 -25.65 6.51 -5.60
N PRO A 67 -24.44 6.39 -6.18
CA PRO A 67 -23.99 7.29 -7.22
C PRO A 67 -24.88 7.17 -8.48
N ARG A 68 -24.74 8.13 -9.40
CA ARG A 68 -25.25 7.95 -10.77
C ARG A 68 -24.47 6.81 -11.44
N THR A 69 -24.91 6.38 -12.62
CA THR A 69 -24.22 5.35 -13.42
C THR A 69 -22.72 5.59 -13.46
N SER A 70 -21.91 4.54 -13.43
CA SER A 70 -20.45 4.60 -13.19
C SER A 70 -19.64 5.37 -14.25
N GLY A 71 -20.23 5.69 -15.41
CA GLY A 71 -19.54 6.26 -16.58
C GLY A 71 -18.86 7.63 -16.44
N PRO A 72 -19.38 8.63 -15.71
CA PRO A 72 -18.82 9.98 -15.72
C PRO A 72 -17.63 10.15 -14.74
N TYR A 73 -17.28 9.13 -13.96
CA TYR A 73 -16.27 9.25 -12.91
C TYR A 73 -14.89 8.73 -13.33
N TYR A 74 -14.86 7.76 -14.24
CA TYR A 74 -13.60 7.25 -14.78
C TYR A 74 -12.98 8.29 -15.70
N CYS A 75 -11.80 8.81 -15.33
CA CYS A 75 -11.09 9.85 -16.08
C CYS A 75 -11.92 11.14 -16.34
N GLY A 76 -12.92 11.43 -15.50
CA GLY A 76 -13.83 12.58 -15.64
C GLY A 76 -13.36 13.87 -15.00
#